data_AF-A0A4R6B517-F1
#
_entry.id   AF-A0A4R6B517-F1
#
_cell.length_a   1.000
_cell.length_b   1.000
_cell.length_c   1.000
_cell.angle_alpha   90.00
_cell.angle_beta   90.00
_cell.angle_gamma   90.00
#
_symmetry.space_group_name_H-M   'P 1'
#
loop_
_entity.id
_entity.type
_entity.pdbx_description
1 polymer ?
#
loop_
_entity_poly.entity_id
_entity_poly.type
_entity_poly.pdbx_seq_one_letter_code
_entity_poly.pdbx_strand_id
1 'polypeptide(L)' 'MGINTESDLVANLQIGPTDHGMVRIFVEAEGAEIPMDFDPQEAIEIAEEIMAAAQQAKALKRPK' A
#
# COMPACT_ATOMS: atom_id res chain seq x y z
N MET A 1 3.98 -13.37 11.46
CA MET A 1 4.82 -12.28 10.90
C MET A 1 4.05 -10.99 11.08
N GLY A 2 4.65 -9.95 11.65
CA GLY A 2 3.96 -8.68 11.96
C GLY A 2 4.47 -7.54 11.08
N ILE A 3 3.80 -6.39 11.12
CA ILE A 3 4.13 -5.20 10.31
C ILE A 3 5.57 -4.68 10.54
N ASN A 4 6.21 -5.02 11.66
CA ASN A 4 7.57 -4.61 12.01
C ASN A 4 8.64 -5.68 11.73
N THR A 5 8.26 -6.83 11.17
CA THR A 5 9.23 -7.88 10.82
C THR A 5 9.84 -7.56 9.46
N GLU A 6 11.15 -7.35 9.40
CA GLU A 6 11.86 -7.16 8.13
C GLU A 6 11.70 -8.39 7.23
N SER A 7 11.54 -8.14 5.94
CA SER A 7 11.44 -9.18 4.90
C SER A 7 12.47 -8.87 3.82
N ASP A 8 13.23 -9.89 3.41
CA ASP A 8 14.17 -9.80 2.29
C ASP A 8 13.46 -9.89 0.92
N LEU A 9 12.14 -10.10 0.92
CA LEU A 9 11.31 -10.24 -0.27
C LEU A 9 11.15 -8.88 -0.98
N VAL A 10 11.58 -8.82 -2.23
CA VAL A 10 11.42 -7.63 -3.09
C VAL A 10 10.07 -7.71 -3.79
N ALA A 11 9.24 -6.68 -3.59
CA ALA A 11 7.93 -6.56 -4.23
C ALA A 11 7.83 -5.27 -5.04
N ASN A 12 7.18 -5.34 -6.19
CA ASN A 12 6.76 -4.18 -6.97
C ASN A 12 5.30 -3.85 -6.64
N LEU A 13 4.99 -2.56 -6.51
CA LEU A 13 3.63 -2.06 -6.25
C LEU A 13 3.19 -1.14 -7.39
N GLN A 14 2.02 -1.42 -7.96
CA GLN A 14 1.37 -0.57 -8.96
C GLN A 14 -0.05 -0.24 -8.52
N ILE A 15 -0.49 1.01 -8.75
CA ILE A 15 -1.83 1.48 -8.39
C ILE A 15 -2.45 2.19 -9.59
N GLY A 16 -3.69 1.85 -9.96
CA GLY A 16 -4.37 2.46 -11.09
C GLY A 16 -5.85 2.09 -11.22
N PRO A 17 -6.63 2.78 -12.08
CA PRO A 17 -8.03 2.45 -12.31
C PRO A 17 -8.18 1.15 -13.11
N THR A 18 -9.31 0.47 -12.94
CA THR A 18 -9.72 -0.67 -13.78
C THR A 18 -10.82 -0.26 -14.75
N ASP A 19 -11.04 -1.09 -15.77
CA ASP A 19 -12.12 -0.90 -16.75
C ASP A 19 -13.53 -1.04 -16.12
N HIS A 20 -13.61 -1.54 -14.89
CA HIS A 20 -14.85 -1.67 -14.12
C HIS A 20 -15.12 -0.47 -13.19
N GLY A 21 -14.28 0.57 -13.23
CA GLY A 21 -14.44 1.76 -12.38
C GLY A 21 -13.94 1.56 -10.95
N MET A 22 -13.13 0.52 -10.72
CA MET A 22 -12.49 0.23 -9.43
C MET A 22 -11.05 0.77 -9.44
N VAL A 23 -10.41 0.84 -8.28
CA VAL A 23 -8.98 1.11 -8.15
C VAL A 23 -8.27 -0.20 -7.80
N ARG A 24 -7.30 -0.59 -8.63
CA ARG A 24 -6.45 -1.75 -8.40
C ARG A 24 -5.16 -1.36 -7.68
N ILE A 25 -4.86 -2.06 -6.60
CA ILE A 25 -3.53 -2.16 -6.01
C ILE A 25 -2.96 -3.51 -6.41
N PHE A 26 -1.91 -3.52 -7.20
CA PHE A 26 -1.26 -4.72 -7.72
C PHE A 26 0.11 -4.90 -7.07
N VAL A 27 0.30 -6.05 -6.42
CA VAL A 27 1.58 -6.44 -5.80
C VAL A 27 2.16 -7.62 -6.58
N GLU A 28 3.40 -7.49 -7.02
CA GLU A 28 4.14 -8.57 -7.67
C GLU A 28 5.40 -8.88 -6.86
N ALA A 29 5.57 -10.14 -6.44
CA ALA A 29 6.75 -10.58 -5.70
C ALA A 29 7.05 -12.06 -5.94
N GLU A 30 8.30 -12.41 -6.19
CA GLU A 30 8.81 -13.80 -6.30
C GLU A 30 7.92 -14.76 -7.12
N GLY A 31 7.37 -14.27 -8.25
CA GLY A 31 6.52 -15.07 -9.14
C GLY A 31 5.06 -15.22 -8.68
N ALA A 32 4.66 -14.52 -7.62
CA ALA A 32 3.27 -14.34 -7.21
C ALA A 32 2.77 -12.94 -7.60
N GLU A 33 1.54 -12.90 -8.12
CA GLU A 33 0.84 -11.69 -8.50
C GLU A 33 -0.45 -11.59 -7.69
N ILE A 34 -0.63 -10.49 -6.97
CA ILE A 34 -1.78 -10.26 -6.09
C ILE A 34 -2.49 -8.97 -6.54
N PRO A 35 -3.53 -9.09 -7.40
CA PRO A 35 -4.42 -7.97 -7.70
C PRO A 35 -5.46 -7.80 -6.61
N MET A 36 -5.58 -6.58 -6.08
CA MET A 36 -6.63 -6.20 -5.12
C MET A 36 -7.41 -5.02 -5.70
N ASP A 37 -8.71 -5.20 -5.93
CA ASP A 37 -9.59 -4.17 -6.47
C ASP A 37 -10.48 -3.61 -5.36
N PHE A 38 -10.49 -2.29 -5.24
CA PHE A 38 -11.27 -1.54 -4.25
C PHE A 38 -12.19 -0.57 -4.97
N ASP A 39 -13.36 -0.30 -4.38
CA ASP A 39 -14.18 0.78 -4.92
C ASP A 39 -13.49 2.15 -4.70
N PRO A 40 -13.90 3.21 -5.42
CA PRO A 40 -13.26 4.52 -5.27
C PRO A 40 -13.27 5.08 -3.85
N GLN A 41 -14.30 4.78 -3.05
CA GLN A 41 -14.42 5.25 -1.67
C GLN A 41 -13.45 4.50 -0.76
N GLU A 42 -13.40 3.17 -0.85
CA GLU A 42 -12.42 2.33 -0.15
C GLU A 42 -10.97 2.74 -0.49
N ALA A 43 -10.70 3.03 -1.76
CA ALA A 43 -9.38 3.46 -2.20
C ALA A 43 -8.96 4.82 -1.61
N ILE A 44 -9.91 5.74 -1.41
CA ILE A 44 -9.67 7.03 -0.75
C ILE A 44 -9.35 6.80 0.73
N GLU A 45 -10.11 5.95 1.42
CA GLU A 45 -9.88 5.61 2.83
C GLU A 45 -8.48 4.99 3.04
N ILE A 46 -8.07 4.06 2.17
CA ILE A 46 -6.71 3.49 2.18
C ILE A 46 -5.65 4.58 2.00
N ALA A 47 -5.85 5.52 1.07
CA ALA A 47 -4.91 6.62 0.85
C ALA A 47 -4.80 7.54 2.07
N GLU A 48 -5.92 7.83 2.75
CA GLU A 48 -5.94 8.60 3.99
C GLU A 48 -5.20 7.88 5.13
N GLU A 49 -5.38 6.57 5.28
CA GLU A 49 -4.65 5.76 6.26
C GLU A 49 -3.14 5.77 6.00
N ILE A 50 -2.72 5.59 4.75
CA ILE A 50 -1.29 5.66 4.36
C ILE A 50 -0.72 7.04 4.69
N MET A 51 -1.46 8.11 4.39
CA MET A 51 -1.04 9.48 4.69
C MET A 51 -0.92 9.71 6.20
N ALA A 52 -1.87 9.22 7.00
CA ALA A 52 -1.81 9.29 8.45
C ALA A 52 -0.60 8.52 9.02
N ALA A 53 -0.36 7.30 8.53
CA ALA A 53 0.81 6.50 8.91
C ALA A 53 2.12 7.20 8.54
N ALA A 54 2.20 7.80 7.35
CA ALA A 54 3.38 8.56 6.92
C ALA A 54 3.64 9.78 7.80
N GLN A 55 2.59 10.49 8.24
CA GLN A 55 2.73 11.61 9.19
C GLN A 55 3.26 11.14 10.56
N GLN A 56 2.75 10.03 11.08
CA GLN A 56 3.24 9.44 12.33
C GLN A 56 4.71 9.00 12.21
N ALA A 57 5.08 8.35 11.10
CA ALA A 57 6.45 7.94 10.83
C ALA A 57 7.42 9.15 10.74
N LYS A 58 6.98 10.28 10.16
CA LYS A 58 7.77 11.53 10.15
C LYS A 58 7.99 12.08 11.57
N ALA A 59 6.99 11.99 12.45
CA ALA A 59 7.11 12.42 13.83
C ALA A 59 8.12 11.56 14.63
N LEU A 60 8.15 10.25 14.37
CA LEU A 60 9.13 9.32 14.95
C LEU A 60 10.57 9.61 14.50
N LYS A 61 10.74 10.13 13.26
CA LYS A 61 12.06 10.40 12.67
C LYS A 61 12.72 11.69 13.13
N ARG A 62 12.17 12.52 14.03
CA ARG A 62 12.89 13.72 14.54
C ARG A 62 14.07 13.30 15.43
N PRO A 63 15.33 13.41 14.98
CA PRO A 63 16.47 13.42 15.88
C PRO A 63 16.60 14.85 16.45
N LYS A 64 17.26 14.99 17.60
CA LYS A 64 17.75 16.29 18.07
C LYS A 64 18.75 16.90 17.10
#